data_AF-A0A968MJT0-F1
#
_entry.id   AF-A0A968MJT0-F1
#
_cell.length_a   1.000
_cell.length_b   1.000
_cell.length_c   1.000
_cell.angle_alpha   90.00
_cell.angle_beta   90.00
_cell.angle_gamma   90.00
#
_symmetry.space_group_name_H-M   'P 1'
#
loop_
_entity.id
_entity.type
_entity.pdbx_description
1 polymer ?
#
loop_
_entity_poly.entity_id
_entity_poly.type
_entity_poly.pdbx_seq_one_letter_code
_entity_poly.pdbx_strand_id
1 'polypeptide(L)'
;MESIYQHIRNQVKWNGNFDFNANSDLSKVYRKGEGTSGELNLLLLQAFKRAGLQAEPILIKTNNLGKPETVYPVYKQFNHVIIMVTIGNENYLVDATGENHSISQLPQYCLNTTGWLVDNKEFGWIDIK
;
A
#
# COMPACT_ATOMS: atom_id res chain seq x y z
N MET A 1 10.96 -6.10 -9.26
CA MET A 1 9.69 -5.55 -8.74
C MET A 1 8.54 -6.51 -8.99
N GLU A 2 8.20 -6.81 -10.26
CA GLU A 2 7.12 -7.74 -10.64
C GLU A 2 7.19 -9.12 -9.95
N SER A 3 8.36 -9.77 -9.95
CA SER A 3 8.51 -11.10 -9.34
C SER A 3 8.22 -11.11 -7.84
N ILE A 4 8.60 -10.05 -7.12
CA ILE A 4 8.34 -9.89 -5.68
C ILE A 4 6.84 -9.67 -5.44
N TYR A 5 6.22 -8.82 -6.25
CA TYR A 5 4.78 -8.56 -6.22
C TYR A 5 3.98 -9.86 -6.41
N GLN A 6 4.28 -10.62 -7.47
CA GLN A 6 3.62 -11.89 -7.75
C GLN A 6 3.87 -12.92 -6.64
N HIS A 7 5.09 -13.00 -6.10
CA HIS A 7 5.40 -13.89 -4.97
C HIS A 7 4.52 -13.58 -3.76
N ILE A 8 4.43 -12.31 -3.34
CA ILE A 8 3.63 -11.92 -2.18
C ILE A 8 2.14 -12.20 -2.42
N ARG A 9 1.59 -11.86 -3.60
CA ARG A 9 0.17 -12.11 -3.94
C ARG A 9 -0.20 -13.59 -4.09
N ASN A 10 0.78 -14.42 -4.43
CA ASN A 10 0.59 -15.87 -4.49
C ASN A 10 0.66 -16.51 -3.10
N GLN A 11 1.50 -15.98 -2.21
CA GLN A 11 1.64 -16.50 -0.84
C GLN A 11 0.54 -16.02 0.10
N VAL A 12 0.08 -14.77 -0.03
CA VAL A 12 -0.87 -14.16 0.91
C VAL A 12 -2.07 -13.60 0.13
N LYS A 13 -3.26 -14.05 0.49
CA LYS A 13 -4.53 -13.54 -0.04
C LYS A 13 -5.07 -12.42 0.83
N TRP A 14 -5.67 -11.41 0.18
CA TRP A 14 -6.41 -10.39 0.87
C TRP A 14 -7.74 -10.97 1.36
N ASN A 15 -8.07 -10.73 2.63
CA ASN A 15 -9.30 -11.23 3.26
C ASN A 15 -10.52 -10.31 3.09
N GLY A 16 -10.42 -9.28 2.25
CA GLY A 16 -11.47 -8.29 2.01
C GLY A 16 -11.58 -7.18 3.06
N ASN A 17 -10.82 -7.24 4.16
CA ASN A 17 -10.82 -6.18 5.17
C ASN A 17 -9.75 -5.14 4.87
N PHE A 18 -10.17 -3.87 4.90
CA PHE A 18 -9.28 -2.72 4.76
C PHE A 18 -8.65 -2.35 6.11
N ASP A 19 -7.34 -2.11 6.09
CA ASP A 19 -6.62 -1.47 7.17
C ASP A 19 -5.40 -0.74 6.61
N PHE A 20 -4.93 0.31 7.28
CA PHE A 20 -3.65 0.95 6.96
C PHE A 20 -2.50 0.39 7.80
N ASN A 21 -2.81 -0.36 8.87
CA ASN A 21 -1.83 -0.90 9.81
C ASN A 21 -1.78 -2.43 9.78
N ALA A 22 -0.74 -2.99 10.39
CA ALA A 22 -0.64 -4.41 10.68
C ALA A 22 -1.24 -4.70 12.07
N ASN A 23 -2.27 -5.53 12.12
CA ASN A 23 -2.90 -5.97 13.38
C ASN A 23 -2.24 -7.22 13.96
N SER A 24 -1.55 -7.97 13.10
CA SER A 24 -0.79 -9.17 13.46
C SER A 24 0.69 -9.03 13.07
N ASP A 25 1.52 -9.88 13.66
CA ASP A 25 2.90 -10.08 13.19
C ASP A 25 2.90 -10.52 11.72
N LEU A 26 3.56 -9.75 10.85
CA LEU A 26 3.59 -10.00 9.41
C LEU A 26 4.20 -11.37 9.05
N SER A 27 5.10 -11.90 9.87
CA SER A 27 5.63 -13.27 9.69
C SER A 27 4.55 -14.32 9.92
N LYS A 28 3.59 -14.07 10.82
CA LYS A 28 2.43 -14.93 11.03
C LYS A 28 1.45 -14.80 9.86
N VAL A 29 1.20 -13.58 9.39
CA VAL A 29 0.35 -13.34 8.19
C VAL A 29 0.91 -14.09 6.99
N TYR A 30 2.21 -13.98 6.75
CA TYR A 30 2.90 -14.68 5.66
C TYR A 30 2.75 -16.21 5.76
N ARG A 31 2.89 -16.78 6.95
CA ARG A 31 2.69 -18.24 7.17
C ARG A 31 1.23 -18.67 7.07
N LYS A 32 0.29 -17.81 7.49
CA LYS A 32 -1.16 -18.07 7.41
C LYS A 32 -1.65 -18.04 5.95
N GLY A 33 -1.03 -17.20 5.12
CA GLY A 33 -1.40 -17.03 3.72
C GLY A 33 -2.64 -16.16 3.52
N GLU A 34 -3.07 -15.41 4.53
CA GLU A 34 -4.23 -14.52 4.47
C GLU A 34 -4.05 -13.34 5.44
N GLY A 35 -4.37 -12.12 4.99
CA GLY A 35 -4.28 -10.90 5.80
C GLY A 35 -5.18 -9.75 5.33
N THR A 36 -5.19 -8.66 6.09
CA THR A 36 -5.86 -7.39 5.69
C THR A 36 -5.13 -6.71 4.54
N SER A 37 -5.74 -5.67 3.97
CA SER A 37 -5.13 -4.86 2.91
C SER A 37 -3.80 -4.24 3.38
N GLY A 38 -3.79 -3.74 4.63
CA GLY A 38 -2.61 -3.18 5.27
C GLY A 38 -1.51 -4.21 5.50
N GLU A 39 -1.85 -5.37 6.05
CA GLU A 39 -0.86 -6.43 6.28
C GLU A 39 -0.23 -6.93 4.96
N LEU A 40 -1.04 -7.07 3.91
CA LEU A 40 -0.57 -7.51 2.60
C LEU A 40 0.37 -6.47 1.95
N ASN A 41 -0.01 -5.19 1.94
CA ASN A 41 0.83 -4.13 1.38
C ASN A 41 2.07 -3.84 2.25
N LEU A 42 1.99 -3.97 3.58
CA LEU A 42 3.17 -3.84 4.45
C LEU A 42 4.15 -5.00 4.28
N LEU A 43 3.66 -6.23 4.04
CA LEU A 43 4.50 -7.36 3.65
C LEU A 43 5.24 -7.09 2.33
N LEU A 44 4.51 -6.60 1.33
CA LEU A 44 5.09 -6.25 0.04
C LEU A 44 6.13 -5.12 0.16
N LEU A 45 5.82 -4.09 0.94
CA LEU A 45 6.74 -2.99 1.25
C LEU A 45 8.05 -3.50 1.85
N GLN A 46 7.97 -4.40 2.85
CA GLN A 46 9.16 -5.00 3.44
C GLN A 46 9.94 -5.84 2.42
N ALA A 47 9.26 -6.58 1.54
CA ALA A 47 9.91 -7.37 0.52
C ALA A 47 10.65 -6.50 -0.50
N PHE A 48 10.06 -5.37 -0.94
CA PHE A 48 10.73 -4.40 -1.80
C PHE A 48 11.95 -3.78 -1.13
N LYS A 49 11.81 -3.31 0.12
CA LYS A 49 12.94 -2.75 0.87
C LYS A 49 14.09 -3.74 1.04
N ARG A 50 13.79 -5.01 1.36
CA ARG A 50 14.79 -6.08 1.47
C ARG A 50 15.48 -6.41 0.15
N ALA A 51 14.81 -6.20 -0.97
CA ALA A 51 15.38 -6.34 -2.30
C ALA A 51 16.19 -5.11 -2.77
N GLY A 52 16.37 -4.10 -1.92
CA GLY A 52 17.12 -2.90 -2.22
C GLY A 52 16.35 -1.86 -3.04
N LEU A 53 15.03 -1.99 -3.17
CA LEU A 53 14.19 -0.98 -3.81
C LEU A 53 13.90 0.17 -2.84
N GLN A 54 13.95 1.39 -3.36
CA GLN A 54 13.43 2.57 -2.68
C GLN A 54 11.90 2.49 -2.69
N ALA A 55 11.31 2.28 -1.52
CA ALA A 55 9.87 2.07 -1.40
C ALA A 55 9.33 2.69 -0.11
N GLU A 56 8.23 3.42 -0.23
CA GLU A 56 7.64 4.22 0.84
C GLU A 56 6.13 3.94 0.95
N PRO A 57 5.59 3.80 2.17
CA PRO A 57 4.15 3.68 2.37
C PRO A 57 3.45 5.03 2.13
N ILE A 58 2.29 4.97 1.48
CA ILE A 58 1.36 6.09 1.36
C ILE A 58 0.04 5.68 2.01
N LEU A 59 -0.36 6.41 3.05
CA LEU A 59 -1.65 6.20 3.70
C LEU A 59 -2.75 6.85 2.85
N ILE A 60 -3.81 6.11 2.57
CA ILE A 60 -4.92 6.61 1.75
C ILE A 60 -6.25 6.36 2.44
N LYS A 61 -7.22 7.18 2.04
CA LYS A 61 -8.63 6.92 2.24
C LYS A 61 -9.19 6.43 0.91
N THR A 62 -9.75 5.23 0.89
CA THR A 62 -10.33 4.67 -0.33
C THR A 62 -11.43 5.59 -0.85
N ASN A 63 -11.50 5.79 -2.16
CA ASN A 63 -12.31 6.87 -2.75
C ASN A 63 -13.82 6.74 -2.51
N ASN A 64 -14.31 5.53 -2.24
CA ASN A 64 -15.68 5.25 -1.85
C ASN A 64 -16.05 5.86 -0.47
N LEU A 65 -15.06 6.25 0.34
CA LEU A 65 -15.24 6.94 1.62
C LEU A 65 -15.01 8.47 1.51
N GLY A 66 -14.78 8.98 0.29
CA GLY A 66 -14.41 10.36 0.02
C GLY A 66 -12.92 10.64 0.24
N LYS A 67 -12.52 11.90 0.07
CA LYS A 67 -11.12 12.34 0.20
C LYS A 67 -10.71 12.52 1.66
N PRO A 68 -9.41 12.44 1.98
CA PRO A 68 -8.89 12.87 3.27
C PRO A 68 -9.15 14.35 3.54
N GLU A 69 -9.41 14.67 4.81
CA GLU A 69 -9.32 16.02 5.37
C GLU A 69 -7.85 16.41 5.52
N THR A 70 -7.46 17.53 4.91
CA THR A 70 -6.07 17.98 4.80
C THR A 70 -5.76 19.14 5.74
N VAL A 71 -6.79 19.80 6.30
CA VAL A 71 -6.63 20.92 7.24
C VAL A 71 -6.21 20.43 8.62
N TYR A 72 -6.74 19.28 9.06
CA TYR A 72 -6.48 18.73 10.39
C TYR A 72 -5.78 17.35 10.32
N PRO A 73 -4.71 17.12 11.10
CA PRO A 73 -3.92 15.89 11.04
C PRO A 73 -4.61 14.72 11.79
N VAL A 74 -5.64 14.14 11.18
CA VAL A 74 -6.40 13.02 11.78
C VAL A 74 -5.99 11.71 11.12
N TYR A 75 -5.09 10.93 11.72
CA TYR A 75 -4.64 9.66 11.12
C TYR A 75 -5.76 8.62 10.97
N LYS A 76 -6.79 8.66 11.84
CA LYS A 76 -7.93 7.73 11.82
C LYS A 76 -8.79 7.83 10.55
N GLN A 77 -8.53 8.81 9.69
CA GLN A 77 -9.22 8.96 8.41
C GLN A 77 -8.74 7.97 7.35
N PHE A 78 -7.53 7.43 7.50
CA PHE A 78 -6.96 6.47 6.58
C PHE A 78 -7.50 5.08 6.90
N ASN A 79 -7.82 4.31 5.86
CA ASN A 79 -8.29 2.94 5.97
C ASN A 79 -7.46 1.97 5.12
N HIS A 80 -6.48 2.47 4.37
CA HIS A 80 -5.65 1.66 3.50
C HIS A 80 -4.24 2.25 3.36
N VAL A 81 -3.29 1.42 2.96
CA VAL A 81 -1.91 1.82 2.66
C VAL A 81 -1.51 1.24 1.31
N ILE A 82 -0.98 2.09 0.42
CA ILE A 82 -0.35 1.68 -0.84
C ILE A 82 1.16 1.94 -0.77
N ILE A 83 1.89 1.55 -1.80
CA ILE A 83 3.35 1.67 -1.84
C ILE A 83 3.76 2.54 -3.02
N MET A 84 4.58 3.55 -2.77
CA MET A 84 5.38 4.20 -3.81
C MET A 84 6.71 3.45 -3.94
N VAL A 85 7.12 3.15 -5.16
CA VAL A 85 8.45 2.62 -5.45
C VAL A 85 9.14 3.56 -6.43
N THR A 86 10.33 4.05 -6.09
CA THR A 86 11.11 4.93 -6.96
C THR A 86 12.17 4.13 -7.70
N ILE A 87 12.18 4.21 -9.03
CA ILE A 87 13.20 3.60 -9.89
C ILE A 87 13.76 4.67 -10.82
N GLY A 88 15.00 5.07 -10.60
CA GLY A 88 15.57 6.23 -11.27
C GLY A 88 14.84 7.50 -10.85
N ASN A 89 14.20 8.17 -11.81
CA ASN A 89 13.43 9.40 -11.57
C ASN A 89 11.91 9.17 -11.62
N GLU A 90 11.47 7.92 -11.75
CA GLU A 90 10.07 7.55 -11.92
C GLU A 90 9.51 6.95 -10.64
N ASN A 91 8.29 7.35 -10.29
CA ASN A 91 7.55 6.83 -9.14
C ASN A 91 6.43 5.89 -9.61
N TYR A 92 6.40 4.69 -9.05
CA TYR A 92 5.39 3.67 -9.33
C TYR A 92 4.52 3.46 -8.10
N LEU A 93 3.20 3.60 -8.24
CA LEU A 93 2.26 3.26 -7.17
C LEU A 93 1.82 1.81 -7.31
N VAL A 94 1.92 1.07 -6.21
CA VAL A 94 1.69 -0.37 -6.16
C VAL A 94 0.70 -0.72 -5.05
N ASP A 95 -0.22 -1.61 -5.39
CA ASP A 95 -1.20 -2.19 -4.47
C ASP A 95 -1.38 -3.69 -4.75
N ALA A 96 -1.33 -4.51 -3.70
CA ALA A 96 -1.40 -5.97 -3.80
C ALA A 96 -2.81 -6.56 -3.67
N THR A 97 -3.83 -5.73 -3.43
CA THR A 97 -5.22 -6.16 -3.17
C THR A 97 -6.07 -6.32 -4.43
N GLY A 98 -5.67 -5.74 -5.56
CA GLY A 98 -6.41 -5.84 -6.82
C GLY A 98 -6.32 -7.21 -7.51
N GLU A 99 -7.41 -7.99 -7.54
CA GLU A 99 -7.47 -9.26 -8.29
C GLU A 99 -7.16 -9.04 -9.78
N ASN A 100 -6.23 -9.82 -10.34
CA ASN A 100 -5.81 -9.75 -11.74
C ASN A 100 -5.21 -8.42 -12.24
N HIS A 101 -4.87 -7.49 -11.35
CA HIS A 101 -4.14 -6.28 -11.74
C HIS A 101 -2.65 -6.56 -11.96
N SER A 102 -2.07 -5.88 -12.95
CA SER A 102 -0.62 -5.79 -13.06
C SER A 102 -0.06 -4.90 -11.94
N ILE A 103 1.24 -5.02 -11.64
CA ILE A 103 1.88 -4.22 -10.59
C ILE A 103 1.71 -2.70 -10.79
N SER A 104 1.52 -2.27 -12.04
CA SER A 104 1.39 -0.87 -12.43
C SER A 104 -0.05 -0.37 -12.42
N GLN A 105 -1.01 -1.20 -11.99
CA GLN A 105 -2.43 -0.87 -11.97
C GLN A 105 -2.95 -0.83 -10.53
N LEU A 106 -3.28 0.37 -10.07
CA LEU A 106 -4.00 0.52 -8.82
C LEU A 106 -5.47 0.10 -8.99
N PRO A 107 -6.08 -0.53 -7.96
CA PRO A 107 -7.51 -0.75 -7.94
C PRO A 107 -8.31 0.55 -7.98
N GLN A 108 -9.53 0.49 -8.51
CA GLN A 108 -10.40 1.66 -8.63
C GLN A 108 -10.62 2.39 -7.30
N TYR A 109 -10.68 1.68 -6.18
CA TYR A 109 -10.85 2.29 -4.85
C TYR A 109 -9.63 3.08 -4.35
N CYS A 110 -8.47 2.98 -5.00
CA CYS A 110 -7.27 3.74 -4.70
C CYS A 110 -7.12 5.01 -5.55
N LEU A 111 -7.94 5.19 -6.60
CA LEU A 111 -7.83 6.30 -7.57
C LEU A 111 -8.61 7.54 -7.15
N ASN A 112 -8.33 8.69 -7.77
CA ASN A 112 -9.03 9.97 -7.54
C ASN A 112 -9.04 10.45 -6.07
N THR A 113 -7.96 10.18 -5.34
CA THR A 113 -7.80 10.57 -3.93
C THR A 113 -6.45 11.24 -3.71
N THR A 114 -6.18 11.67 -2.49
CA THR A 114 -4.87 12.16 -2.08
C THR A 114 -4.36 11.23 -0.98
N GLY A 115 -3.07 10.93 -0.98
CA GLY A 115 -2.42 10.08 0.01
C GLY A 115 -1.39 10.83 0.83
N TRP A 116 -1.14 10.37 2.05
CA TRP A 116 -0.10 10.90 2.91
C TRP A 116 1.15 10.01 2.83
N LEU A 117 2.21 10.52 2.21
CA LEU A 117 3.51 9.86 2.16
C LEU A 117 4.14 9.84 3.55
N VAL A 118 4.54 8.64 3.98
CA VAL A 118 5.24 8.44 5.25
C VAL A 118 6.67 8.00 4.96
N ASP A 119 7.58 8.96 4.92
CA ASP A 119 9.02 8.71 4.90
C ASP A 119 9.78 9.61 5.92
N ASN A 120 10.95 9.15 6.33
CA ASN A 120 11.80 9.82 7.31
C ASN A 120 12.50 11.07 6.75
N LYS A 121 12.60 11.22 5.42
CA LYS A 121 13.25 12.36 4.76
C LYS A 121 12.23 13.27 4.09
N GLU A 122 11.24 12.68 3.42
CA GLU A 122 10.17 13.40 2.74
C GLU A 122 8.79 12.92 3.22
N PHE A 123 7.93 13.85 3.61
CA PHE A 123 6.54 13.54 3.96
C PHE A 123 5.63 14.62 3.36
N GLY A 124 4.40 14.23 3.03
CA GLY A 124 3.45 15.17 2.46
C GLY A 124 2.30 14.52 1.72
N TRP A 125 1.41 15.38 1.24
CA TRP A 125 0.27 14.98 0.42
C TRP A 125 0.72 14.69 -1.02
N ILE A 126 0.30 13.55 -1.56
CA ILE A 126 0.51 13.15 -2.95
C ILE A 126 -0.85 12.89 -3.59
N ASP A 127 -1.07 13.47 -4.77
CA ASP A 127 -2.27 13.19 -5.55
C ASP A 127 -2.18 11.82 -6.24
N ILE A 128 -3.24 11.04 -6.10
CA ILE A 128 -3.38 9.72 -6.73
C ILE A 128 -4.48 9.84 -7.78
N LYS A 129 -4.05 9.85 -9.04
CA LYS A 129 -4.91 10.02 -10.22
C LYS A 129 -5.56 8.70 -10.60
#